data_AF-A0A8S9BKF8-F1
#
_entry.id   AF-A0A8S9BKF8-F1
#
_cell.length_a   1.000
_cell.length_b   1.000
_cell.length_c   1.000
_cell.angle_alpha   90.00
_cell.angle_beta   90.00
_cell.angle_gamma   90.00
#
_symmetry.space_group_name_H-M   'P 1'
#
loop_
_entity.id
_entity.type
_entity.pdbx_description
1 polymer ?
#
loop_
_entity_poly.entity_id
_entity_poly.type
_entity_poly.pdbx_seq_one_letter_code
_entity_poly.pdbx_strand_id
1 'polypeptide(L)'
;MAPRKPKPDDDAASTTSTEQVLKPNTTKAKVEKPKSDKPKVVKPKTVKKEKGADGEVVDKPEKAVKPKVKKDGGEEKDGKESKGASGKADKEGKGEKVKPVTGEEAVQVILAYLKGQNRPYSATEISANLHGKVTKTNADKLLKEMEQSGQIMGKATKKDGGGQWVFWPVQDPSDAASPTELASMDTLITTLRETNPSLKSSVKLLSTKLSTLKSAPTTSELSSLASQLQTSIKEKREKLEGFKSGSVKMVTKEELERIEKEYKYWSTKRKARKIAFENLEAELLVGFTKEEIWERAGLEEDVM
;
A
#
# COMPACT_ATOMS: atom_id res chain seq x y z
N MET A 1 -37.86 -72.26 54.64
CA MET A 1 -38.04 -72.87 53.30
C MET A 1 -38.43 -71.77 52.32
N ALA A 2 -38.02 -71.85 51.06
CA ALA A 2 -38.73 -71.20 49.95
C ALA A 2 -39.85 -72.14 49.45
N PRO A 3 -40.85 -71.63 48.70
CA PRO A 3 -40.69 -71.65 47.23
C PRO A 3 -41.14 -70.33 46.54
N ARG A 4 -41.03 -70.31 45.20
CA ARG A 4 -41.36 -69.16 44.31
C ARG A 4 -42.50 -69.51 43.32
N LYS A 5 -43.03 -68.45 42.68
CA LYS A 5 -43.86 -68.36 41.43
C LYS A 5 -45.36 -68.07 41.68
N PRO A 6 -46.09 -67.48 40.70
CA PRO A 6 -45.67 -67.00 39.36
C PRO A 6 -45.84 -65.47 39.14
N LYS A 7 -45.57 -65.02 37.90
CA LYS A 7 -45.93 -63.73 37.27
C LYS A 7 -47.16 -63.95 36.36
N PRO A 8 -48.02 -62.94 36.06
CA PRO A 8 -47.68 -61.70 35.33
C PRO A 8 -48.32 -60.43 35.97
N ASP A 9 -48.56 -59.33 35.24
CA ASP A 9 -47.61 -58.31 34.73
C ASP A 9 -48.41 -57.13 34.08
N ASP A 10 -48.22 -56.83 32.78
CA ASP A 10 -48.78 -55.73 31.96
C ASP A 10 -48.39 -54.25 32.27
N ASP A 11 -48.45 -53.46 31.20
CA ASP A 11 -48.31 -52.00 31.04
C ASP A 11 -47.23 -51.21 31.81
N ALA A 12 -46.06 -51.08 31.17
CA ALA A 12 -45.06 -50.05 31.47
C ALA A 12 -44.91 -49.08 30.28
N ALA A 13 -45.57 -47.91 30.34
CA ALA A 13 -45.43 -46.87 29.32
C ALA A 13 -44.08 -46.12 29.46
N SER A 14 -43.29 -46.09 28.38
CA SER A 14 -42.00 -45.38 28.33
C SER A 14 -41.79 -44.67 26.99
N THR A 15 -41.91 -43.34 26.97
CA THR A 15 -41.75 -42.51 25.77
C THR A 15 -40.38 -41.83 25.73
N THR A 16 -39.39 -42.49 25.14
CA THR A 16 -38.08 -41.89 24.84
C THR A 16 -38.14 -41.10 23.53
N SER A 17 -37.88 -39.80 23.56
CA SER A 17 -37.80 -38.97 22.35
C SER A 17 -36.38 -38.93 21.78
N THR A 18 -36.20 -39.48 20.59
CA THR A 18 -34.94 -39.46 19.82
C THR A 18 -34.85 -38.22 18.91
N GLU A 19 -33.64 -37.71 18.67
CA GLU A 19 -33.37 -36.62 17.72
C GLU A 19 -33.88 -36.93 16.29
N GLN A 20 -34.26 -35.88 15.55
CA GLN A 20 -34.45 -35.95 14.10
C GLN A 20 -33.69 -34.85 13.37
N VAL A 21 -32.86 -35.25 12.40
CA VAL A 21 -32.06 -34.35 11.56
C VAL A 21 -32.86 -33.94 10.32
N LEU A 22 -33.12 -32.64 10.18
CA LEU A 22 -33.83 -32.09 9.02
C LEU A 22 -32.85 -31.74 7.87
N LYS A 23 -33.11 -32.31 6.68
CA LYS A 23 -32.49 -31.92 5.41
C LYS A 23 -33.56 -31.34 4.47
N PRO A 24 -33.46 -30.09 3.99
CA PRO A 24 -34.32 -29.59 2.93
C PRO A 24 -33.96 -30.26 1.60
N ASN A 25 -34.95 -30.76 0.86
CA ASN A 25 -34.78 -31.33 -0.47
C ASN A 25 -35.49 -30.47 -1.54
N THR A 26 -35.11 -30.60 -2.81
CA THR A 26 -35.43 -29.63 -3.86
C THR A 26 -36.69 -29.94 -4.68
N THR A 27 -37.55 -28.93 -4.87
CA THR A 27 -38.47 -28.80 -6.02
C THR A 27 -38.51 -27.34 -6.48
N LYS A 28 -39.02 -27.09 -7.71
CA LYS A 28 -38.74 -25.86 -8.48
C LYS A 28 -39.99 -24.99 -8.68
N ALA A 29 -39.82 -23.67 -8.52
CA ALA A 29 -40.69 -22.65 -9.12
C ALA A 29 -39.86 -21.75 -10.05
N LYS A 30 -40.53 -21.07 -11.01
CA LYS A 30 -39.90 -20.48 -12.20
C LYS A 30 -39.79 -18.95 -12.09
N VAL A 31 -38.58 -18.41 -12.16
CA VAL A 31 -38.28 -16.97 -12.33
C VAL A 31 -37.21 -16.82 -13.43
N GLU A 32 -37.30 -15.75 -14.21
CA GLU A 32 -36.53 -15.56 -15.44
C GLU A 32 -35.14 -14.94 -15.21
N LYS A 33 -34.24 -15.09 -16.20
CA LYS A 33 -32.86 -14.57 -16.15
C LYS A 33 -32.72 -13.27 -16.96
N PRO A 34 -32.36 -12.13 -16.35
CA PRO A 34 -31.66 -11.09 -17.10
C PRO A 34 -30.26 -11.60 -17.50
N LYS A 35 -29.76 -11.17 -18.66
CA LYS A 35 -28.42 -11.54 -19.16
C LYS A 35 -27.36 -10.59 -18.63
N SER A 36 -26.13 -11.10 -18.49
CA SER A 36 -24.94 -10.31 -18.20
C SER A 36 -24.52 -9.46 -19.39
N ASP A 37 -24.08 -8.23 -19.14
CA ASP A 37 -23.33 -7.45 -20.13
C ASP A 37 -22.00 -6.93 -19.55
N LYS A 38 -21.01 -6.72 -20.43
CA LYS A 38 -19.62 -6.39 -20.02
C LYS A 38 -19.32 -4.90 -20.25
N PRO A 39 -18.67 -4.18 -19.31
CA PRO A 39 -18.17 -2.84 -19.58
C PRO A 39 -17.06 -2.90 -20.63
N LYS A 40 -17.37 -2.46 -21.85
CA LYS A 40 -16.45 -2.44 -23.00
C LYS A 40 -15.77 -1.07 -23.07
N VAL A 41 -14.45 -1.03 -22.90
CA VAL A 41 -13.67 0.22 -22.99
C VAL A 41 -13.78 0.81 -24.40
N VAL A 42 -14.26 2.05 -24.51
CA VAL A 42 -14.33 2.80 -25.77
C VAL A 42 -13.30 3.93 -25.76
N LYS A 43 -12.52 4.03 -26.85
CA LYS A 43 -11.53 5.09 -27.06
C LYS A 43 -12.20 6.34 -27.66
N PRO A 44 -11.98 7.55 -27.12
CA PRO A 44 -12.27 8.76 -27.88
C PRO A 44 -11.20 8.95 -28.98
N LYS A 45 -11.63 9.00 -30.25
CA LYS A 45 -10.79 9.45 -31.37
C LYS A 45 -11.12 10.91 -31.68
N THR A 46 -10.07 11.73 -31.71
CA THR A 46 -9.90 12.96 -32.51
C THR A 46 -11.03 13.38 -33.46
N VAL A 47 -11.58 14.58 -33.26
CA VAL A 47 -12.17 15.43 -34.32
C VAL A 47 -11.51 16.83 -34.22
N LYS A 48 -11.59 17.62 -35.29
CA LYS A 48 -10.72 18.77 -35.59
C LYS A 48 -11.03 20.04 -34.79
N LYS A 49 -10.04 20.94 -34.75
CA LYS A 49 -10.12 22.34 -34.31
C LYS A 49 -10.05 23.25 -35.54
N GLU A 50 -10.89 24.29 -35.61
CA GLU A 50 -10.77 25.38 -36.60
C GLU A 50 -10.69 26.76 -35.89
N LYS A 51 -10.58 27.85 -36.67
CA LYS A 51 -10.24 29.22 -36.24
C LYS A 51 -11.49 30.00 -35.73
N GLY A 52 -11.39 31.11 -35.00
CA GLY A 52 -10.24 31.89 -34.46
C GLY A 52 -10.67 33.33 -34.09
N ALA A 53 -9.71 34.20 -33.68
CA ALA A 53 -9.88 35.64 -33.32
C ALA A 53 -10.71 35.95 -32.03
N ASP A 54 -10.51 37.03 -31.25
CA ASP A 54 -9.42 38.04 -31.18
C ASP A 54 -9.37 38.74 -29.77
N GLY A 55 -8.35 39.59 -29.50
CA GLY A 55 -8.18 40.42 -28.25
C GLY A 55 -7.43 39.71 -27.09
N GLU A 56 -6.33 40.18 -26.46
CA GLU A 56 -5.91 41.49 -25.88
C GLU A 56 -6.70 41.86 -24.59
N VAL A 57 -6.16 42.21 -23.40
CA VAL A 57 -5.05 43.11 -22.96
C VAL A 57 -4.58 42.79 -21.48
N VAL A 58 -3.25 42.76 -21.18
CA VAL A 58 -2.48 43.29 -19.99
C VAL A 58 -2.95 42.96 -18.51
N ASP A 59 -2.17 42.89 -17.39
CA ASP A 59 -0.77 43.19 -16.99
C ASP A 59 -0.15 42.22 -15.93
N LYS A 60 1.05 42.57 -15.42
CA LYS A 60 1.82 42.04 -14.27
C LYS A 60 1.98 43.11 -13.17
N PRO A 61 2.23 42.74 -11.89
CA PRO A 61 3.62 42.76 -11.34
C PRO A 61 3.83 41.72 -10.19
N GLU A 62 4.94 41.57 -9.46
CA GLU A 62 6.37 41.95 -9.63
C GLU A 62 7.29 40.87 -8.98
N LYS A 63 8.62 41.05 -8.98
CA LYS A 63 9.56 40.14 -8.27
C LYS A 63 10.91 40.79 -7.89
N ALA A 64 11.26 40.79 -6.61
CA ALA A 64 12.46 41.49 -6.10
C ALA A 64 13.80 40.78 -6.38
N VAL A 65 14.62 41.43 -7.22
CA VAL A 65 16.06 41.77 -7.07
C VAL A 65 16.86 40.99 -5.99
N LYS A 66 17.91 40.18 -6.31
CA LYS A 66 19.31 40.51 -6.76
C LYS A 66 20.20 41.12 -5.65
N PRO A 67 21.56 41.20 -5.76
CA PRO A 67 22.48 41.03 -6.93
C PRO A 67 23.43 39.81 -6.76
N LYS A 68 24.70 39.65 -7.23
CA LYS A 68 25.76 40.39 -8.00
C LYS A 68 26.72 39.28 -8.59
N VAL A 69 27.78 39.44 -9.39
CA VAL A 69 28.57 40.59 -9.94
C VAL A 69 28.81 40.45 -11.48
N LYS A 70 29.99 39.94 -11.92
CA LYS A 70 30.59 39.87 -13.29
C LYS A 70 31.72 38.79 -13.26
N LYS A 71 32.43 38.34 -14.32
CA LYS A 71 32.97 38.99 -15.55
C LYS A 71 33.17 37.99 -16.72
N ASP A 72 33.27 38.57 -17.93
CA ASP A 72 33.99 38.22 -19.19
C ASP A 72 34.72 36.85 -19.29
N GLY A 73 34.81 36.10 -20.41
CA GLY A 73 34.41 36.21 -21.85
C GLY A 73 34.86 34.91 -22.58
N GLY A 74 34.81 34.70 -23.91
CA GLY A 74 34.31 35.43 -25.09
C GLY A 74 34.62 34.66 -26.41
N GLU A 75 34.12 35.14 -27.56
CA GLU A 75 34.35 34.68 -28.97
C GLU A 75 33.92 33.25 -29.42
N GLU A 76 33.96 33.03 -30.75
CA GLU A 76 33.17 32.03 -31.52
C GLU A 76 34.05 31.04 -32.31
N LYS A 77 33.51 29.87 -32.69
CA LYS A 77 33.22 29.55 -34.13
C LYS A 77 32.50 28.22 -34.42
N ASP A 78 31.97 28.17 -35.65
CA ASP A 78 31.15 27.14 -36.29
C ASP A 78 31.77 25.72 -36.35
N GLY A 79 30.93 24.68 -36.55
CA GLY A 79 31.38 23.28 -36.63
C GLY A 79 30.55 22.24 -37.40
N LYS A 80 29.26 22.50 -37.69
CA LYS A 80 28.35 21.71 -38.56
C LYS A 80 28.02 20.25 -38.18
N GLU A 81 26.78 19.86 -38.51
CA GLU A 81 26.15 18.56 -38.22
C GLU A 81 26.82 17.31 -38.81
N SER A 82 26.63 16.17 -38.14
CA SER A 82 26.02 15.01 -38.81
C SER A 82 25.07 14.25 -37.84
N LYS A 83 24.09 13.54 -38.38
CA LYS A 83 23.00 12.89 -37.61
C LYS A 83 23.19 11.38 -37.56
N GLY A 84 23.08 10.79 -36.37
CA GLY A 84 23.00 9.34 -36.13
C GLY A 84 22.00 9.06 -35.00
N ALA A 85 21.20 7.99 -35.12
CA ALA A 85 19.99 7.80 -34.32
C ALA A 85 20.04 6.60 -33.36
N SER A 86 19.12 6.61 -32.39
CA SER A 86 18.89 5.59 -31.36
C SER A 86 19.94 5.55 -30.22
N GLY A 87 19.57 5.34 -28.96
CA GLY A 87 18.21 5.13 -28.43
C GLY A 87 18.11 5.46 -26.94
N LYS A 88 16.93 5.95 -26.53
CA LYS A 88 16.63 6.24 -25.13
C LYS A 88 16.29 4.93 -24.40
N ALA A 89 17.16 4.51 -23.50
CA ALA A 89 16.87 3.46 -22.51
C ALA A 89 16.73 4.11 -21.13
N ASP A 90 15.58 3.92 -20.48
CA ASP A 90 15.29 4.56 -19.20
C ASP A 90 16.15 3.97 -18.06
N LYS A 91 16.74 4.85 -17.25
CA LYS A 91 17.62 4.47 -16.14
C LYS A 91 16.88 4.53 -14.81
N GLU A 92 15.97 3.58 -14.62
CA GLU A 92 15.48 3.23 -13.29
C GLU A 92 16.62 2.64 -12.42
N GLY A 93 16.38 2.50 -11.12
CA GLY A 93 17.37 2.00 -10.18
C GLY A 93 18.41 3.05 -9.79
N LYS A 94 18.03 3.94 -8.86
CA LYS A 94 18.96 4.83 -8.14
C LYS A 94 19.79 4.00 -7.14
N GLY A 95 20.67 3.15 -7.67
CA GLY A 95 21.58 2.35 -6.87
C GLY A 95 22.41 3.22 -5.93
N GLU A 96 22.53 2.77 -4.70
CA GLU A 96 23.40 3.38 -3.70
C GLU A 96 24.81 3.53 -4.27
N LYS A 97 25.42 4.72 -4.16
CA LYS A 97 26.78 4.97 -4.67
C LYS A 97 27.79 4.31 -3.73
N VAL A 98 27.95 3.00 -3.85
CA VAL A 98 28.96 2.24 -3.13
C VAL A 98 30.33 2.82 -3.49
N LYS A 99 31.12 3.17 -2.47
CA LYS A 99 32.47 3.71 -2.67
C LYS A 99 33.35 2.62 -3.30
N PRO A 100 34.17 2.95 -4.33
CA PRO A 100 35.10 1.98 -4.90
C PRO A 100 36.18 1.65 -3.88
N VAL A 101 36.45 0.36 -3.72
CA VAL A 101 37.45 -0.24 -2.84
C VAL A 101 38.72 -0.52 -3.65
N THR A 102 39.88 -0.33 -3.04
CA THR A 102 41.20 -0.45 -3.67
C THR A 102 42.19 -1.23 -2.80
N GLY A 103 43.29 -1.69 -3.39
CA GLY A 103 44.33 -2.44 -2.67
C GLY A 103 43.85 -3.76 -2.09
N GLU A 104 44.35 -4.11 -0.91
CA GLU A 104 44.12 -5.39 -0.23
C GLU A 104 42.64 -5.65 0.08
N GLU A 105 41.86 -4.62 0.45
CA GLU A 105 40.41 -4.76 0.67
C GLU A 105 39.69 -5.24 -0.60
N ALA A 106 40.12 -4.78 -1.78
CA ALA A 106 39.55 -5.21 -3.06
C ALA A 106 39.95 -6.65 -3.40
N VAL A 107 41.18 -7.06 -3.09
CA VAL A 107 41.64 -8.46 -3.22
C VAL A 107 40.80 -9.38 -2.33
N GLN A 108 40.60 -9.02 -1.06
CA GLN A 108 39.79 -9.81 -0.11
C GLN A 108 38.32 -9.94 -0.58
N VAL A 109 37.72 -8.86 -1.07
CA VAL A 109 36.35 -8.88 -1.62
C VAL A 109 36.25 -9.78 -2.87
N ILE A 110 37.25 -9.75 -3.75
CA ILE A 110 37.30 -10.64 -4.93
C ILE A 110 37.48 -12.10 -4.51
N LEU A 111 38.40 -12.41 -3.60
CA LEU A 111 38.63 -13.77 -3.09
C LEU A 111 37.39 -14.35 -2.42
N ALA A 112 36.74 -13.59 -1.54
CA ALA A 112 35.52 -14.01 -0.87
C ALA A 112 34.38 -14.27 -1.87
N TYR A 113 34.24 -13.43 -2.89
CA TYR A 113 33.25 -13.63 -3.94
C TYR A 113 33.54 -14.86 -4.81
N LEU A 114 34.79 -15.03 -5.28
CA LEU A 114 35.20 -16.18 -6.09
C LEU A 114 35.02 -17.49 -5.34
N LYS A 115 35.46 -17.58 -4.08
CA LYS A 115 35.26 -18.76 -3.23
C LYS A 115 33.77 -19.03 -2.95
N GLY A 116 33.00 -17.99 -2.63
CA GLY A 116 31.57 -18.11 -2.33
C GLY A 116 30.68 -18.50 -3.52
N GLN A 117 31.09 -18.19 -4.75
CA GLN A 117 30.37 -18.63 -5.96
C GLN A 117 30.90 -19.95 -6.56
N ASN A 118 32.20 -20.25 -6.37
CA ASN A 118 32.93 -21.36 -6.99
C ASN A 118 32.64 -21.53 -8.49
N ARG A 119 32.70 -20.41 -9.23
CA ARG A 119 32.40 -20.31 -10.67
C ARG A 119 33.49 -19.50 -11.39
N PRO A 120 33.82 -19.85 -12.65
CA PRO A 120 34.73 -19.04 -13.46
C PRO A 120 34.07 -17.74 -13.92
N TYR A 121 34.78 -16.61 -13.79
CA TYR A 121 34.33 -15.27 -14.22
C TYR A 121 35.46 -14.46 -14.85
N SER A 122 35.13 -13.53 -15.75
CA SER A 122 36.04 -12.48 -16.22
C SER A 122 36.04 -11.24 -15.33
N ALA A 123 37.05 -10.38 -15.46
CA ALA A 123 37.14 -9.11 -14.75
C ALA A 123 35.94 -8.16 -14.98
N THR A 124 35.25 -8.28 -16.13
CA THR A 124 34.03 -7.49 -16.40
C THR A 124 32.86 -7.99 -15.56
N GLU A 125 32.69 -9.30 -15.45
CA GLU A 125 31.61 -9.93 -14.66
C GLU A 125 31.86 -9.75 -13.16
N ILE A 126 33.10 -9.89 -12.69
CA ILE A 126 33.47 -9.60 -11.30
C ILE A 126 33.11 -8.15 -10.92
N SER A 127 33.46 -7.17 -11.76
CA SER A 127 33.12 -5.76 -11.48
C SER A 127 31.61 -5.49 -11.48
N ALA A 128 30.86 -6.14 -12.38
CA ALA A 128 29.40 -6.02 -12.46
C ALA A 128 28.69 -6.68 -11.26
N ASN A 129 29.10 -7.90 -10.90
CA ASN A 129 28.50 -8.68 -9.82
C ASN A 129 28.85 -8.13 -8.43
N LEU A 130 30.01 -7.46 -8.29
CA LEU A 130 30.36 -6.67 -7.12
C LEU A 130 29.72 -5.26 -7.14
N HIS A 131 28.81 -4.98 -8.07
CA HIS A 131 28.09 -3.70 -8.23
C HIS A 131 29.01 -2.47 -8.27
N GLY A 132 30.20 -2.60 -8.88
CA GLY A 132 31.18 -1.51 -8.97
C GLY A 132 32.01 -1.27 -7.70
N LYS A 133 31.84 -2.05 -6.62
CA LYS A 133 32.74 -2.02 -5.43
C LYS A 133 34.20 -2.15 -5.84
N VAL A 134 34.49 -2.99 -6.83
CA VAL A 134 35.77 -2.96 -7.55
C VAL A 134 35.47 -2.57 -9.00
N THR A 135 36.15 -1.55 -9.51
CA THR A 135 35.99 -1.07 -10.90
C THR A 135 36.62 -2.06 -11.87
N LYS A 136 36.13 -2.12 -13.12
CA LYS A 136 36.63 -3.07 -14.15
C LYS A 136 38.15 -3.02 -14.32
N THR A 137 38.75 -1.83 -14.35
CA THR A 137 40.20 -1.65 -14.48
C THR A 137 40.95 -2.17 -13.26
N ASN A 138 40.44 -1.93 -12.05
CA ASN A 138 41.07 -2.43 -10.82
C ASN A 138 40.91 -3.96 -10.72
N ALA A 139 39.75 -4.51 -11.07
CA ALA A 139 39.51 -5.95 -11.11
C ALA A 139 40.42 -6.64 -12.15
N ASP A 140 40.59 -6.08 -13.35
CA ASP A 140 41.45 -6.66 -14.39
C ASP A 140 42.95 -6.63 -14.04
N LYS A 141 43.42 -5.62 -13.28
CA LYS A 141 44.76 -5.64 -12.67
C LYS A 141 44.84 -6.69 -11.58
N LEU A 142 44.00 -6.59 -10.55
CA LEU A 142 44.09 -7.41 -9.34
C LEU A 142 43.92 -8.89 -9.64
N LEU A 143 43.00 -9.29 -10.52
CA LEU A 143 42.82 -10.71 -10.88
C LEU A 143 44.08 -11.32 -11.52
N LYS A 144 44.86 -10.55 -12.30
CA LYS A 144 46.13 -11.00 -12.88
C LYS A 144 47.23 -11.07 -11.82
N GLU A 145 47.27 -10.10 -10.92
CA GLU A 145 48.20 -10.04 -9.78
C GLU A 145 47.95 -11.19 -8.77
N MET A 146 46.68 -11.54 -8.56
CA MET A 146 46.21 -12.67 -7.74
C MET A 146 46.46 -14.04 -8.41
N GLU A 147 46.45 -14.11 -9.74
CA GLU A 147 46.80 -15.32 -10.50
C GLU A 147 48.32 -15.55 -10.50
N GLN A 148 49.11 -14.49 -10.75
CA GLN A 148 50.58 -14.52 -10.68
C GLN A 148 51.12 -14.85 -9.28
N SER A 149 50.38 -14.49 -8.22
CA SER A 149 50.68 -14.85 -6.82
C SER A 149 50.04 -16.17 -6.36
N GLY A 150 49.38 -16.92 -7.26
CA GLY A 150 48.80 -18.24 -6.97
C GLY A 150 47.59 -18.23 -6.02
N GLN A 151 47.01 -17.07 -5.73
CA GLN A 151 45.83 -16.95 -4.86
C GLN A 151 44.52 -17.39 -5.56
N ILE A 152 44.49 -17.30 -6.88
CA ILE A 152 43.40 -17.78 -7.74
C ILE A 152 43.98 -18.46 -8.97
N MET A 153 43.19 -19.31 -9.62
CA MET A 153 43.52 -19.83 -10.94
C MET A 153 42.97 -18.89 -12.02
N GLY A 154 43.69 -18.76 -13.13
CA GLY A 154 43.23 -18.03 -14.30
C GLY A 154 43.70 -18.66 -15.59
N LYS A 155 43.01 -18.33 -16.68
CA LYS A 155 43.38 -18.77 -18.03
C LYS A 155 42.84 -17.82 -19.11
N ALA A 156 43.69 -17.51 -20.07
CA ALA A 156 43.29 -16.84 -21.30
C ALA A 156 42.65 -17.82 -22.31
N THR A 157 41.65 -17.34 -23.07
CA THR A 157 41.00 -18.10 -24.15
C THR A 157 41.94 -18.39 -25.33
N LYS A 158 42.95 -17.54 -25.56
CA LYS A 158 44.02 -17.70 -26.56
C LYS A 158 45.38 -17.62 -25.86
N LYS A 159 46.37 -18.40 -26.33
CA LYS A 159 47.73 -18.35 -25.77
C LYS A 159 48.49 -17.10 -26.24
N ASP A 160 48.36 -16.75 -27.51
CA ASP A 160 49.26 -15.84 -28.22
C ASP A 160 48.83 -14.37 -28.12
N GLY A 161 48.33 -13.97 -26.95
CA GLY A 161 47.77 -12.65 -26.68
C GLY A 161 46.32 -12.45 -27.16
N GLY A 162 45.73 -11.32 -26.77
CA GLY A 162 44.40 -10.89 -27.21
C GLY A 162 43.21 -11.76 -26.77
N GLY A 163 43.42 -12.82 -25.98
CA GLY A 163 42.36 -13.64 -25.42
C GLY A 163 41.66 -12.99 -24.22
N GLN A 164 40.35 -13.22 -24.09
CA GLN A 164 39.63 -12.92 -22.85
C GLN A 164 40.20 -13.78 -21.71
N TRP A 165 40.32 -13.19 -20.51
CA TRP A 165 40.71 -13.90 -19.30
C TRP A 165 39.49 -14.35 -18.49
N VAL A 166 39.58 -15.55 -17.92
CA VAL A 166 38.63 -16.13 -16.99
C VAL A 166 39.39 -16.60 -15.76
N PHE A 167 38.87 -16.33 -14.57
CA PHE A 167 39.47 -16.61 -13.27
C PHE A 167 38.49 -17.38 -12.38
N TRP A 168 39.00 -18.28 -11.52
CA TRP A 168 38.24 -19.09 -10.58
C TRP A 168 39.06 -19.34 -9.31
N PRO A 169 38.45 -19.64 -8.15
CA PRO A 169 39.23 -19.96 -6.95
C PRO A 169 40.10 -21.21 -7.16
N VAL A 170 41.23 -21.28 -6.45
CA VAL A 170 42.02 -22.53 -6.37
C VAL A 170 41.13 -23.64 -5.79
N GLN A 171 41.22 -24.84 -6.36
CA GLN A 171 40.55 -26.05 -5.91
C GLN A 171 41.63 -27.04 -5.48
N ASP A 172 41.70 -27.35 -4.19
CA ASP A 172 42.74 -28.23 -3.65
C ASP A 172 42.35 -29.71 -3.83
N PRO A 173 43.21 -30.56 -4.41
CA PRO A 173 42.95 -32.01 -4.49
C PRO A 173 42.80 -32.69 -3.13
N SER A 174 43.30 -32.11 -2.03
CA SER A 174 43.13 -32.63 -0.66
C SER A 174 41.75 -32.36 -0.06
N ASP A 175 40.99 -31.40 -0.61
CA ASP A 175 39.57 -31.15 -0.24
C ASP A 175 38.61 -32.18 -0.89
N ALA A 176 39.13 -33.15 -1.66
CA ALA A 176 38.32 -34.18 -2.31
C ALA A 176 37.87 -35.26 -1.31
N ALA A 177 36.59 -35.21 -0.94
CA ALA A 177 35.95 -36.21 -0.08
C ALA A 177 36.07 -37.64 -0.65
N SER A 178 36.28 -38.62 0.23
CA SER A 178 36.38 -40.03 -0.15
C SER A 178 35.06 -40.58 -0.73
N PRO A 179 35.09 -41.67 -1.53
CA PRO A 179 33.87 -42.29 -2.04
C PRO A 179 32.87 -42.69 -0.95
N THR A 180 33.37 -43.07 0.24
CA THR A 180 32.58 -43.36 1.44
C THR A 180 31.91 -42.13 2.04
N GLU A 181 32.61 -40.99 2.09
CA GLU A 181 32.04 -39.74 2.58
C GLU A 181 31.01 -39.18 1.59
N LEU A 182 31.30 -39.23 0.29
CA LEU A 182 30.35 -38.84 -0.77
C LEU A 182 29.05 -39.66 -0.68
N ALA A 183 29.14 -40.99 -0.54
CA ALA A 183 27.95 -41.83 -0.33
C ALA A 183 27.17 -41.44 0.95
N SER A 184 27.87 -41.12 2.04
CA SER A 184 27.21 -40.64 3.27
C SER A 184 26.52 -39.28 3.06
N MET A 185 27.15 -38.35 2.33
CA MET A 185 26.58 -37.05 1.97
C MET A 185 25.33 -37.22 1.12
N ASP A 186 25.33 -38.12 0.13
CA ASP A 186 24.16 -38.37 -0.70
C ASP A 186 22.98 -38.93 0.12
N THR A 187 23.22 -39.86 1.06
CA THR A 187 22.15 -40.36 1.96
C THR A 187 21.61 -39.27 2.91
N LEU A 188 22.45 -38.33 3.33
CA LEU A 188 22.03 -37.16 4.10
C LEU A 188 21.24 -36.18 3.24
N ILE A 189 21.64 -35.99 1.97
CA ILE A 189 20.95 -35.12 1.00
C ILE A 189 19.57 -35.67 0.64
N THR A 190 19.39 -36.98 0.45
CA THR A 190 18.05 -37.58 0.24
C THR A 190 17.18 -37.43 1.47
N THR A 191 17.69 -37.81 2.66
CA THR A 191 16.98 -37.67 3.94
C THR A 191 16.52 -36.23 4.21
N LEU A 192 17.37 -35.23 3.93
CA LEU A 192 16.99 -33.82 4.04
C LEU A 192 16.00 -33.39 2.95
N ARG A 193 16.09 -33.89 1.71
CA ARG A 193 15.11 -33.60 0.65
C ARG A 193 13.73 -34.17 0.94
N GLU A 194 13.63 -35.30 1.63
CA GLU A 194 12.37 -35.96 2.01
C GLU A 194 11.72 -35.33 3.25
N THR A 195 12.52 -34.95 4.25
CA THR A 195 12.02 -34.34 5.50
C THR A 195 11.69 -32.84 5.37
N ASN A 196 12.38 -32.10 4.51
CA ASN A 196 12.18 -30.65 4.37
C ASN A 196 10.75 -30.25 3.89
N PRO A 197 10.09 -30.96 2.95
CA PRO A 197 8.68 -30.73 2.60
C PRO A 197 7.68 -31.01 3.72
N SER A 198 7.88 -32.06 4.53
CA SER A 198 6.97 -32.39 5.64
C SER A 198 7.12 -31.39 6.79
N LEU A 199 8.35 -30.98 7.12
CA LEU A 199 8.63 -29.90 8.07
C LEU A 199 8.02 -28.56 7.62
N LYS A 200 8.20 -28.17 6.35
CA LYS A 200 7.56 -26.96 5.78
C LYS A 200 6.02 -27.02 5.84
N SER A 201 5.43 -28.20 5.67
CA SER A 201 3.98 -28.40 5.75
C SER A 201 3.47 -28.32 7.19
N SER A 202 4.22 -28.88 8.15
CA SER A 202 3.96 -28.73 9.59
C SER A 202 4.04 -27.26 10.04
N VAL A 203 5.08 -26.52 9.64
CA VAL A 203 5.24 -25.08 9.93
C VAL A 203 4.07 -24.27 9.37
N LYS A 204 3.60 -24.55 8.13
CA LYS A 204 2.40 -23.91 7.58
C LYS A 204 1.15 -24.21 8.41
N LEU A 205 0.92 -25.46 8.78
CA LEU A 205 -0.24 -25.90 9.57
C LEU A 205 -0.24 -25.32 10.99
N LEU A 206 0.91 -25.23 11.63
CA LEU A 206 1.06 -24.62 12.96
C LEU A 206 0.90 -23.10 12.89
N SER A 207 1.43 -22.45 11.84
CA SER A 207 1.25 -21.01 11.60
C SER A 207 -0.22 -20.64 11.38
N THR A 208 -0.97 -21.40 10.56
CA THR A 208 -2.41 -21.14 10.38
C THR A 208 -3.21 -21.39 11.66
N LYS A 209 -2.95 -22.48 12.39
CA LYS A 209 -3.57 -22.75 13.71
C LYS A 209 -3.31 -21.61 14.71
N LEU A 210 -2.06 -21.14 14.79
CA LEU A 210 -1.66 -20.03 15.66
C LEU A 210 -2.35 -18.72 15.25
N SER A 211 -2.43 -18.43 13.94
CA SER A 211 -3.12 -17.25 13.41
C SER A 211 -4.61 -17.26 13.78
N THR A 212 -5.30 -18.38 13.53
CA THR A 212 -6.71 -18.55 13.93
C THR A 212 -6.89 -18.38 15.44
N LEU A 213 -6.04 -19.01 16.26
CA LEU A 213 -6.13 -18.89 17.72
C LEU A 213 -5.88 -17.47 18.23
N LYS A 214 -4.99 -16.70 17.59
CA LYS A 214 -4.75 -15.28 17.91
C LYS A 214 -5.78 -14.31 17.34
N SER A 215 -6.58 -14.73 16.35
CA SER A 215 -7.69 -13.94 15.81
C SER A 215 -8.94 -13.97 16.71
N ALA A 216 -9.03 -14.95 17.61
CA ALA A 216 -10.04 -14.98 18.66
C ALA A 216 -9.58 -14.13 19.87
N PRO A 217 -10.44 -13.26 20.44
CA PRO A 217 -10.14 -12.59 21.70
C PRO A 217 -10.01 -13.61 22.84
N THR A 218 -9.16 -13.31 23.82
CA THR A 218 -8.98 -14.15 25.00
C THR A 218 -10.25 -14.21 25.85
N THR A 219 -10.36 -15.23 26.71
CA THR A 219 -11.49 -15.36 27.65
C THR A 219 -11.62 -14.14 28.59
N SER A 220 -10.50 -13.49 28.94
CA SER A 220 -10.49 -12.26 29.73
C SER A 220 -11.09 -11.09 28.95
N GLU A 221 -10.65 -10.87 27.71
CA GLU A 221 -11.18 -9.81 26.84
C GLU A 221 -12.67 -10.05 26.51
N LEU A 222 -13.08 -11.30 26.27
CA LEU A 222 -14.48 -11.68 26.10
C LEU A 222 -15.33 -11.35 27.32
N SER A 223 -14.83 -11.60 28.54
CA SER A 223 -15.56 -11.27 29.77
C SER A 223 -15.73 -9.75 29.96
N SER A 224 -14.69 -8.97 29.65
CA SER A 224 -14.73 -7.50 29.67
C SER A 224 -15.70 -6.96 28.63
N LEU A 225 -15.61 -7.46 27.39
CA LEU A 225 -16.50 -7.08 26.29
C LEU A 225 -17.97 -7.42 26.60
N ALA A 226 -18.25 -8.59 27.21
CA ALA A 226 -19.59 -8.97 27.64
C ALA A 226 -20.14 -8.01 28.70
N SER A 227 -19.34 -7.63 29.70
CA SER A 227 -19.73 -6.65 30.73
C SER A 227 -19.99 -5.25 30.14
N GLN A 228 -19.13 -4.79 29.22
CA GLN A 228 -19.31 -3.52 28.51
C GLN A 228 -20.58 -3.53 27.64
N LEU A 229 -20.85 -4.63 26.92
CA LEU A 229 -22.06 -4.79 26.11
C LEU A 229 -23.32 -4.85 26.99
N GLN A 230 -23.30 -5.56 28.12
CA GLN A 230 -24.40 -5.59 29.07
C GLN A 230 -24.71 -4.20 29.64
N THR A 231 -23.68 -3.43 30.02
CA THR A 231 -23.81 -2.05 30.49
C THR A 231 -24.40 -1.15 29.40
N SER A 232 -23.88 -1.24 28.17
CA SER A 232 -24.39 -0.47 27.03
C SER A 232 -25.84 -0.85 26.66
N ILE A 233 -26.22 -2.13 26.81
CA ILE A 233 -27.61 -2.60 26.63
C ILE A 233 -28.51 -2.00 27.71
N LYS A 234 -28.07 -1.96 28.98
CA LYS A 234 -28.80 -1.33 30.09
C LYS A 234 -29.03 0.16 29.81
N GLU A 235 -27.98 0.93 29.55
CA GLU A 235 -28.10 2.36 29.24
C GLU A 235 -29.04 2.63 28.05
N LYS A 236 -28.93 1.83 26.98
CA LYS A 236 -29.77 1.98 25.78
C LYS A 236 -31.23 1.65 26.08
N ARG A 237 -31.51 0.69 26.97
CA ARG A 237 -32.87 0.39 27.45
C ARG A 237 -33.41 1.53 28.30
N GLU A 238 -32.66 2.03 29.28
CA GLU A 238 -33.07 3.15 30.13
C GLU A 238 -33.37 4.41 29.30
N LYS A 239 -32.52 4.74 28.32
CA LYS A 239 -32.76 5.83 27.36
C LYS A 239 -34.04 5.59 26.53
N LEU A 240 -34.28 4.37 26.07
CA LEU A 240 -35.47 3.97 25.31
C LEU A 240 -36.75 4.00 26.16
N GLU A 241 -36.66 3.67 27.44
CA GLU A 241 -37.76 3.80 28.41
C GLU A 241 -38.04 5.27 28.77
N GLY A 242 -37.01 6.13 28.81
CA GLY A 242 -37.17 7.59 28.89
C GLY A 242 -37.98 8.18 27.72
N PHE A 243 -37.72 7.71 26.49
CA PHE A 243 -38.55 8.07 25.33
C PHE A 243 -39.97 7.48 25.40
N LYS A 244 -40.12 6.20 25.78
CA LYS A 244 -41.44 5.54 25.87
C LYS A 244 -42.35 6.10 26.97
N SER A 245 -41.78 6.52 28.09
CA SER A 245 -42.52 7.08 29.23
C SER A 245 -42.96 8.53 29.03
N GLY A 246 -42.56 9.17 27.92
CA GLY A 246 -42.83 10.59 27.66
C GLY A 246 -42.02 11.55 28.55
N SER A 247 -41.12 11.05 29.40
CA SER A 247 -40.26 11.89 30.24
C SER A 247 -39.23 12.68 29.42
N VAL A 248 -38.89 12.20 28.22
CA VAL A 248 -38.13 12.95 27.22
C VAL A 248 -39.07 13.46 26.12
N LYS A 249 -39.16 14.79 25.96
CA LYS A 249 -39.95 15.42 24.89
C LYS A 249 -39.43 14.97 23.51
N MET A 250 -40.28 14.28 22.75
CA MET A 250 -39.99 13.89 21.37
C MET A 250 -40.58 14.93 20.42
N VAL A 251 -39.72 15.67 19.70
CA VAL A 251 -40.17 16.56 18.61
C VAL A 251 -40.66 15.69 17.45
N THR A 252 -41.87 15.93 16.97
CA THR A 252 -42.42 15.19 15.83
C THR A 252 -41.82 15.69 14.51
N LYS A 253 -41.89 14.89 13.44
CA LYS A 253 -41.37 15.33 12.12
C LYS A 253 -42.19 16.50 11.60
N GLU A 254 -43.48 16.46 11.87
CA GLU A 254 -44.50 17.42 11.47
C GLU A 254 -44.28 18.77 12.18
N GLU A 255 -43.90 18.74 13.47
CA GLU A 255 -43.50 19.92 14.23
C GLU A 255 -42.16 20.49 13.74
N LEU A 256 -41.16 19.63 13.51
CA LEU A 256 -39.85 20.05 12.98
C LEU A 256 -40.00 20.71 11.61
N GLU A 257 -40.76 20.09 10.69
CA GLU A 257 -41.06 20.64 9.37
C GLU A 257 -41.83 21.97 9.45
N ARG A 258 -42.77 22.10 10.39
CA ARG A 258 -43.50 23.36 10.60
C ARG A 258 -42.55 24.47 11.03
N ILE A 259 -41.72 24.21 12.04
CA ILE A 259 -40.73 25.16 12.55
C ILE A 259 -39.71 25.52 11.45
N GLU A 260 -39.27 24.56 10.64
CA GLU A 260 -38.35 24.83 9.53
C GLU A 260 -38.99 25.71 8.44
N LYS A 261 -40.28 25.48 8.11
CA LYS A 261 -41.05 26.31 7.17
C LYS A 261 -41.25 27.73 7.70
N GLU A 262 -41.62 27.87 8.97
CA GLU A 262 -41.76 29.16 9.67
C GLU A 262 -40.41 29.92 9.71
N TYR A 263 -39.33 29.25 10.10
CA TYR A 263 -37.98 29.83 10.13
C TYR A 263 -37.51 30.29 8.75
N LYS A 264 -37.68 29.47 7.71
CA LYS A 264 -37.36 29.85 6.32
C LYS A 264 -38.18 31.05 5.84
N TYR A 265 -39.47 31.10 6.17
CA TYR A 265 -40.34 32.23 5.85
C TYR A 265 -39.87 33.52 6.53
N TRP A 266 -39.71 33.50 7.86
CA TRP A 266 -39.32 34.68 8.63
C TRP A 266 -37.90 35.16 8.34
N SER A 267 -36.94 34.25 8.15
CA SER A 267 -35.58 34.59 7.70
C SER A 267 -35.59 35.27 6.33
N THR A 268 -36.37 34.76 5.38
CA THR A 268 -36.53 35.38 4.05
C THR A 268 -37.18 36.77 4.16
N LYS A 269 -38.21 36.92 4.99
CA LYS A 269 -38.87 38.22 5.22
C LYS A 269 -37.98 39.23 5.95
N ARG A 270 -37.19 38.83 6.95
CA ARG A 270 -36.19 39.70 7.62
C ARG A 270 -35.15 40.17 6.60
N LYS A 271 -34.60 39.26 5.80
CA LYS A 271 -33.58 39.60 4.79
C LYS A 271 -34.13 40.53 3.70
N ALA A 272 -35.33 40.28 3.18
CA ALA A 272 -35.96 41.13 2.19
C ALA A 272 -36.31 42.54 2.74
N ARG A 273 -36.78 42.62 4.00
CA ARG A 273 -37.02 43.90 4.68
C ARG A 273 -35.72 44.67 4.91
N LYS A 274 -34.65 44.00 5.36
CA LYS A 274 -33.34 44.62 5.57
C LYS A 274 -32.76 45.19 4.27
N ILE A 275 -32.79 44.45 3.16
CA ILE A 275 -32.36 44.95 1.85
C ILE A 275 -33.19 46.16 1.38
N ALA A 276 -34.52 46.12 1.56
CA ALA A 276 -35.38 47.25 1.18
C ALA A 276 -35.12 48.50 2.04
N PHE A 277 -34.76 48.31 3.31
CA PHE A 277 -34.34 49.37 4.23
C PHE A 277 -32.96 49.95 3.86
N GLU A 278 -31.96 49.08 3.66
CA GLU A 278 -30.58 49.46 3.27
C GLU A 278 -30.57 50.25 1.94
N ASN A 279 -31.45 49.93 0.99
CA ASN A 279 -31.60 50.68 -0.25
C ASN A 279 -32.19 52.09 -0.02
N LEU A 280 -33.24 52.22 0.82
CA LEU A 280 -33.86 53.51 1.14
C LEU A 280 -32.92 54.41 1.96
N GLU A 281 -32.17 53.81 2.89
CA GLU A 281 -31.09 54.45 3.64
C GLU A 281 -30.02 55.02 2.69
N ALA A 282 -29.58 54.23 1.70
CA ALA A 282 -28.61 54.67 0.70
C ALA A 282 -29.10 55.84 -0.19
N GLU A 283 -30.40 55.92 -0.50
CA GLU A 283 -30.97 57.07 -1.21
C GLU A 283 -31.02 58.33 -0.34
N LEU A 284 -31.34 58.21 0.96
CA LEU A 284 -31.43 59.33 1.90
C LEU A 284 -30.06 59.88 2.31
N LEU A 285 -29.02 59.02 2.35
CA LEU A 285 -27.62 59.37 2.62
C LEU A 285 -27.00 60.36 1.63
N VAL A 286 -27.68 60.68 0.53
CA VAL A 286 -27.27 61.73 -0.42
C VAL A 286 -27.44 63.15 0.16
N GLY A 287 -28.29 63.33 1.18
CA GLY A 287 -28.63 64.65 1.75
C GLY A 287 -28.43 64.82 3.27
N PHE A 288 -28.23 63.73 4.02
CA PHE A 288 -28.09 63.72 5.48
C PHE A 288 -27.09 62.63 5.92
N THR A 289 -26.54 62.73 7.13
CA THR A 289 -25.72 61.64 7.70
C THR A 289 -26.59 60.47 8.19
N LYS A 290 -25.98 59.28 8.37
CA LYS A 290 -26.70 58.07 8.80
C LYS A 290 -27.39 58.31 10.15
N GLU A 291 -26.63 58.91 11.06
CA GLU A 291 -27.01 59.17 12.44
C GLU A 291 -28.21 60.13 12.50
N GLU A 292 -28.19 61.23 11.74
CA GLU A 292 -29.31 62.18 11.63
C GLU A 292 -30.57 61.54 11.03
N ILE A 293 -30.43 60.67 10.03
CA ILE A 293 -31.56 59.93 9.42
C ILE A 293 -32.20 59.00 10.46
N TRP A 294 -31.38 58.26 11.21
CA TRP A 294 -31.86 57.26 12.15
C TRP A 294 -32.48 57.89 13.41
N GLU A 295 -31.85 58.91 14.00
CA GLU A 295 -32.40 59.65 15.14
C GLU A 295 -33.75 60.30 14.76
N ARG A 296 -33.82 60.96 13.61
CA ARG A 296 -35.04 61.64 13.12
C ARG A 296 -36.17 60.67 12.76
N ALA A 297 -35.86 59.44 12.36
CA ALA A 297 -36.83 58.41 12.03
C ALA A 297 -37.19 57.48 13.21
N GLY A 298 -36.50 57.59 14.35
CA GLY A 298 -36.68 56.71 15.51
C GLY A 298 -36.22 55.27 15.25
N LEU A 299 -35.07 55.12 14.56
CA LEU A 299 -34.50 53.83 14.16
C LEU A 299 -33.36 53.41 15.11
N GLU A 300 -33.46 52.19 15.64
CA GLU A 300 -32.44 51.56 16.49
C GLU A 300 -31.62 50.53 15.69
N GLU A 301 -30.37 50.30 16.07
CA GLU A 301 -29.55 49.25 15.47
C GLU A 301 -29.93 47.85 15.98
N ASP A 302 -29.95 46.88 15.08
CA ASP A 302 -30.38 45.49 15.31
C ASP A 302 -29.27 44.73 16.09
N VAL A 303 -29.18 45.00 17.40
CA VAL A 303 -28.18 44.41 18.31
C VAL A 303 -28.47 42.93 18.55
N MET A 304 -27.87 42.07 17.72
CA MET A 304 -27.92 40.60 17.77
C MET A 304 -26.55 39.95 17.57
#